data_AF-A0AAN7M3G7-F1
#
_entry.id   AF-A0AAN7M3G7-F1
#
_cell.length_a   1.000
_cell.length_b   1.000
_cell.length_c   1.000
_cell.angle_alpha   90.00
_cell.angle_beta   90.00
_cell.angle_gamma   90.00
#
_symmetry.space_group_name_H-M   'P 1'
#
loop_
_entity.id
_entity.type
_entity.pdbx_description
1 polymer ?
#
loop_
_entity_poly.entity_id
_entity_poly.type
_entity_poly.pdbx_seq_one_letter_code
_entity_poly.pdbx_strand_id
1 'polypeptide(L)'
;MALIEDSGTRLNLLDSLGEVSRLSLDFLETQVFVRASHNGLLCCSAKGENGHTDYYVCNPITRQHVQLPYIAVDADLVGLACDSSGRKFNVALAGHLYDKNKEANETIIGCVYDSESNTWRKHMYRLDDLYEFSYIRKDPPVFINGAFHWITEYSPIVLLVLDLSRGLLRKMRLPDKILKEQEDNTYCSLEFEGCLSVIEISDSWMVTWVLQDYDNDVWYMLDRVSLNSNRLDLSMLEIVPICQTREDMVLGIGQWMFVYQRNSGEWKPRYKIMKYGHIDPLFYSAFPFRATMLPCCQFDDQLH
;
A
#
# COMPACT_ATOMS: atom_id res chain seq x y z
N MET A 1 -8.15 -3.09 10.21
CA MET A 1 -7.81 -4.54 10.24
C MET A 1 -6.64 -4.74 9.29
N ALA A 2 -5.85 -5.80 9.47
CA ALA A 2 -4.74 -6.13 8.59
C ALA A 2 -5.06 -7.44 7.84
N LEU A 3 -4.91 -7.40 6.52
CA LEU A 3 -5.04 -8.57 5.66
C LEU A 3 -3.65 -9.10 5.36
N ILE A 4 -3.40 -10.38 5.66
CA ILE A 4 -2.09 -11.02 5.58
C ILE A 4 -2.17 -12.15 4.57
N GLU A 5 -1.37 -12.09 3.51
CA GLU A 5 -1.24 -13.17 2.53
C GLU A 5 -0.56 -14.38 3.17
N ASP A 6 -1.23 -15.54 3.13
CA ASP A 6 -0.73 -16.79 3.69
C ASP A 6 -0.17 -17.69 2.59
N SER A 7 -0.99 -18.02 1.60
CA SER A 7 -0.56 -18.86 0.47
C SER A 7 -1.45 -18.68 -0.74
N GLY A 8 -0.92 -18.04 -1.78
CA GLY A 8 -1.63 -17.85 -3.05
C GLY A 8 -2.97 -17.14 -2.82
N THR A 9 -4.07 -17.89 -2.90
CA THR A 9 -5.42 -17.36 -2.75
C THR A 9 -5.93 -17.29 -1.30
N ARG A 10 -5.15 -17.73 -0.30
CA ARG A 10 -5.56 -17.71 1.12
C ARG A 10 -5.01 -16.50 1.85
N LEU A 11 -5.90 -15.77 2.50
CA LEU A 11 -5.57 -14.57 3.27
C LEU A 11 -6.06 -14.74 4.72
N ASN A 12 -5.28 -14.26 5.68
CA ASN A 12 -5.67 -14.15 7.08
C ASN A 12 -6.06 -12.70 7.38
N LEU A 13 -7.25 -12.47 7.92
CA LEU A 13 -7.71 -11.16 8.35
C LEU A 13 -7.56 -11.06 9.86
N LEU A 14 -6.66 -10.17 10.30
CA LEU A 14 -6.45 -9.81 11.70
C LEU A 14 -7.27 -8.57 12.04
N ASP A 15 -8.21 -8.71 12.98
CA ASP A 15 -9.02 -7.59 13.46
C ASP A 15 -8.33 -6.81 14.61
N SER A 16 -8.98 -5.75 15.09
CA SER A 16 -8.47 -4.92 16.20
C SER A 16 -8.52 -5.63 17.55
N LEU A 17 -9.37 -6.65 17.72
CA LEU A 17 -9.44 -7.48 18.92
C LEU A 17 -8.32 -8.53 18.96
N GLY A 18 -7.68 -8.77 17.81
CA GLY A 18 -6.64 -9.77 17.60
C GLY A 18 -7.20 -11.12 17.17
N GLU A 19 -8.47 -11.19 16.78
CA GLU A 19 -9.06 -12.39 16.21
C GLU A 19 -8.62 -12.53 14.75
N VAL A 20 -8.45 -13.79 14.33
CA VAL A 20 -8.01 -14.14 12.99
C VAL A 20 -9.09 -14.91 12.28
N SER A 21 -9.57 -14.36 11.17
CA SER A 21 -10.48 -15.02 10.25
C SER A 21 -9.79 -15.29 8.92
N ARG A 22 -10.33 -16.21 8.12
CA ARG A 22 -9.76 -16.57 6.80
C ARG A 22 -10.62 -16.02 5.68
N LEU A 23 -9.97 -15.46 4.67
CA LEU A 23 -10.55 -15.06 3.40
C LEU A 23 -9.93 -15.90 2.27
N SER A 24 -10.73 -16.17 1.24
CA SER A 24 -10.33 -16.95 0.08
C SER A 24 -10.55 -16.15 -1.20
N LEU A 25 -9.59 -16.20 -2.11
CA LEU A 25 -9.65 -15.66 -3.46
C LEU A 25 -9.87 -16.75 -4.52
N ASP A 26 -10.37 -17.92 -4.12
CA ASP A 26 -10.63 -19.06 -5.02
C ASP A 26 -11.58 -18.74 -6.19
N PHE A 27 -12.47 -17.78 -6.01
CA PHE A 27 -13.45 -17.33 -7.00
C PHE A 27 -12.82 -16.59 -8.19
N LEU A 28 -11.52 -16.28 -8.13
CA LEU A 28 -10.76 -15.74 -9.27
C LEU A 28 -10.28 -16.84 -10.22
N GLU A 29 -10.40 -18.12 -9.83
CA GLU A 29 -10.02 -19.30 -10.64
C GLU A 29 -8.58 -19.29 -11.16
N THR A 30 -7.72 -18.44 -10.61
CA THR A 30 -6.31 -18.30 -10.97
C THR A 30 -5.48 -17.96 -9.74
N GLN A 31 -4.17 -18.25 -9.81
CA GLN A 31 -3.25 -17.85 -8.76
C GLN A 31 -2.95 -16.36 -8.89
N VAL A 32 -3.39 -15.59 -7.90
CA VAL A 32 -3.17 -14.15 -7.83
C VAL A 32 -2.27 -13.77 -6.67
N PHE A 33 -1.68 -12.58 -6.77
CA PHE A 33 -0.94 -11.89 -5.71
C PHE A 33 -1.65 -10.58 -5.40
N VAL A 34 -1.86 -10.28 -4.12
CA VAL A 34 -2.46 -8.99 -3.73
C VAL A 34 -1.41 -7.89 -3.92
N ARG A 35 -1.79 -6.78 -4.54
CA ARG A 35 -0.89 -5.65 -4.84
C ARG A 35 -1.31 -4.35 -4.17
N ALA A 36 -2.61 -4.17 -3.91
CA ALA A 36 -3.14 -3.03 -3.17
C ALA A 36 -4.51 -3.35 -2.57
N SER A 37 -4.91 -2.57 -1.56
CA SER A 37 -6.24 -2.64 -0.96
C SER A 37 -6.76 -1.23 -0.67
N HIS A 38 -8.07 -1.03 -0.82
CA HIS A 38 -8.73 0.22 -0.40
C HIS A 38 -10.23 0.01 -0.23
N ASN A 39 -10.79 0.49 0.88
CA ASN A 39 -12.22 0.42 1.20
C ASN A 39 -12.87 -0.97 0.98
N GLY A 40 -12.12 -2.03 1.24
CA GLY A 40 -12.60 -3.42 1.14
C GLY A 40 -12.48 -4.06 -0.23
N LEU A 41 -12.02 -3.32 -1.24
CA LEU A 41 -11.59 -3.88 -2.51
C LEU A 41 -10.10 -4.24 -2.46
N LEU A 42 -9.72 -5.22 -3.28
CA LEU A 42 -8.34 -5.64 -3.52
C LEU A 42 -8.01 -5.47 -5.00
N CYS A 43 -6.79 -5.01 -5.28
CA CYS A 43 -6.19 -5.08 -6.60
C CYS A 43 -5.19 -6.23 -6.58
N CYS A 44 -5.38 -7.20 -7.47
CA CYS A 44 -4.58 -8.40 -7.55
C CYS A 44 -3.90 -8.48 -8.92
N SER A 45 -2.70 -9.06 -8.97
CA SER A 45 -2.01 -9.39 -10.22
C SER A 45 -1.93 -10.89 -10.43
N ALA A 46 -2.07 -11.35 -11.66
CA ALA A 46 -1.86 -12.73 -12.07
C ALA A 46 -0.90 -12.81 -13.26
N LYS A 47 -0.24 -13.96 -13.43
CA LYS A 47 0.54 -14.24 -14.63
C LYS A 47 -0.40 -14.68 -15.75
N GLY A 48 -0.54 -13.86 -16.78
CA GLY A 48 -1.35 -14.14 -17.96
C GLY A 48 -0.71 -15.18 -18.89
N GLU A 49 -1.52 -15.73 -19.80
CA GLU A 49 -1.15 -16.83 -20.71
C GLU A 49 0.07 -16.50 -21.59
N ASN A 50 0.18 -15.25 -22.03
CA ASN A 50 1.24 -14.76 -22.91
C ASN A 50 2.51 -14.31 -22.15
N GLY A 51 2.57 -14.58 -20.84
CA GLY A 51 3.66 -14.15 -19.95
C GLY A 51 3.58 -12.68 -19.52
N HIS A 52 2.48 -11.99 -19.85
CA HIS A 52 2.19 -10.65 -19.34
C HIS A 52 1.54 -10.71 -17.95
N THR A 53 1.50 -9.58 -17.24
CA THR A 53 0.79 -9.45 -15.96
C THR A 53 -0.62 -8.95 -16.20
N ASP A 54 -1.62 -9.73 -15.79
CA ASP A 54 -3.03 -9.32 -15.77
C ASP A 54 -3.39 -8.76 -14.40
N TYR A 55 -4.28 -7.76 -14.38
CA TYR A 55 -4.75 -7.12 -13.15
C TYR A 55 -6.25 -7.34 -12.96
N TYR A 56 -6.63 -7.57 -11.71
CA TYR A 56 -8.01 -7.79 -11.29
C TYR A 56 -8.33 -6.88 -10.12
N VAL A 57 -9.56 -6.38 -10.08
CA VAL A 57 -10.12 -5.77 -8.86
C VAL A 57 -11.20 -6.70 -8.35
N CYS A 58 -11.15 -7.04 -7.06
CA CYS A 58 -12.14 -7.93 -6.46
C CYS A 58 -12.58 -7.45 -5.08
N ASN A 59 -13.78 -7.89 -4.69
CA ASN A 59 -14.22 -7.84 -3.30
C ASN A 59 -14.22 -9.29 -2.75
N PRO A 60 -13.32 -9.63 -1.80
CA PRO A 60 -13.24 -10.98 -1.25
C PRO A 60 -14.47 -11.37 -0.40
N ILE A 61 -15.25 -10.40 0.09
CA ILE A 61 -16.46 -10.64 0.88
C ILE A 61 -17.63 -11.00 -0.03
N THR A 62 -17.84 -10.25 -1.11
CA THR A 62 -18.93 -10.54 -2.07
C THR A 62 -18.54 -11.58 -3.11
N ARG A 63 -17.26 -11.95 -3.21
CA ARG A 63 -16.68 -12.87 -4.20
C ARG A 63 -16.89 -12.40 -5.64
N GLN A 64 -17.09 -11.11 -5.84
CA GLN A 64 -17.16 -10.49 -7.16
C GLN A 64 -15.76 -10.04 -7.59
N HIS A 65 -15.53 -10.03 -8.90
CA HIS A 65 -14.30 -9.52 -9.49
C HIS A 65 -14.53 -8.92 -10.88
N VAL A 66 -13.56 -8.12 -11.31
CA VAL A 66 -13.45 -7.59 -12.66
C VAL A 66 -12.00 -7.68 -13.11
N GLN A 67 -11.78 -8.22 -14.31
CA GLN A 67 -10.48 -8.17 -14.97
C GLN A 67 -10.31 -6.81 -15.64
N LEU A 68 -9.17 -6.16 -15.42
CA LEU A 68 -8.87 -4.89 -16.05
C LEU A 68 -8.44 -5.09 -17.51
N PRO A 69 -8.70 -4.11 -18.41
CA PRO A 69 -8.18 -4.18 -19.77
C PRO A 69 -6.66 -4.30 -19.77
N TYR A 70 -6.11 -5.11 -20.67
CA TYR A 70 -4.66 -5.31 -20.79
C TYR A 70 -3.91 -4.00 -21.03
N ILE A 71 -2.75 -3.86 -20.37
CA ILE A 71 -1.81 -2.76 -20.59
C ILE A 71 -0.36 -3.26 -20.51
N ALA A 72 0.46 -2.85 -21.47
CA ALA A 72 1.87 -3.25 -21.57
C ALA A 72 2.78 -2.45 -20.62
N VAL A 73 2.59 -2.62 -19.32
CA VAL A 73 3.40 -1.98 -18.26
C VAL A 73 3.93 -3.05 -17.32
N ASP A 74 5.24 -3.02 -17.08
CA ASP A 74 5.85 -3.75 -15.97
C ASP A 74 5.80 -2.83 -14.75
N ALA A 75 4.78 -3.03 -13.90
CA ALA A 75 4.45 -2.10 -12.83
C ALA A 75 5.20 -2.43 -11.54
N ASP A 76 6.10 -1.55 -11.16
CA ASP A 76 6.75 -1.54 -9.85
C ASP A 76 5.77 -1.09 -8.77
N LEU A 77 4.92 -0.11 -9.11
CA LEU A 77 3.93 0.47 -8.21
C LEU A 77 2.51 0.13 -8.66
N VAL A 78 1.69 -0.25 -7.68
CA VAL A 78 0.27 -0.51 -7.87
C VAL A 78 -0.51 0.22 -6.78
N GLY A 79 -1.49 1.01 -7.16
CA GLY A 79 -2.39 1.69 -6.25
C GLY A 79 -3.84 1.38 -6.57
N LEU A 80 -4.67 1.26 -5.53
CA LEU A 80 -6.11 1.11 -5.64
C LEU A 80 -6.79 2.22 -4.84
N ALA A 81 -7.68 2.95 -5.50
CA ALA A 81 -8.51 3.97 -4.89
C ALA A 81 -9.95 3.59 -5.16
N CYS A 82 -10.77 3.60 -4.14
CA CYS A 82 -12.18 3.24 -4.25
C CYS A 82 -13.01 4.26 -3.48
N ASP A 83 -14.06 4.75 -4.11
CA ASP A 83 -14.99 5.65 -3.47
C ASP A 83 -15.71 4.96 -2.29
N SER A 84 -16.38 5.75 -1.45
CA SER A 84 -17.11 5.19 -0.30
C SER A 84 -18.29 4.30 -0.72
N SER A 85 -18.71 4.34 -1.99
CA SER A 85 -19.83 3.55 -2.52
C SER A 85 -19.40 2.19 -3.06
N GLY A 86 -18.09 1.95 -3.25
CA GLY A 86 -17.58 0.72 -3.86
C GLY A 86 -17.77 0.65 -5.37
N ARG A 87 -18.56 1.55 -5.95
CA ARG A 87 -19.00 1.49 -7.35
C ARG A 87 -18.00 2.13 -8.30
N LYS A 88 -17.21 3.08 -7.79
CA LYS A 88 -16.13 3.69 -8.56
C LYS A 88 -14.80 3.33 -7.94
N PHE A 89 -13.89 2.87 -8.77
CA PHE A 89 -12.52 2.67 -8.39
C PHE A 89 -11.56 3.11 -9.50
N ASN A 90 -10.36 3.48 -9.08
CA ASN A 90 -9.24 3.76 -9.94
C ASN A 90 -8.09 2.82 -9.58
N VAL A 91 -7.41 2.31 -10.60
CA VAL A 91 -6.17 1.54 -10.42
C VAL A 91 -5.05 2.33 -11.06
N ALA A 92 -4.03 2.65 -10.27
CA ALA A 92 -2.81 3.24 -10.80
C ALA A 92 -1.72 2.18 -10.93
N LEU A 93 -1.02 2.20 -12.05
CA LEU A 93 0.19 1.44 -12.30
C LEU A 93 1.31 2.43 -12.65
N ALA A 94 2.48 2.28 -12.06
CA ALA A 94 3.66 3.01 -12.52
C ALA A 94 4.87 2.09 -12.56
N GLY A 95 5.70 2.25 -13.59
CA GLY A 95 6.86 1.41 -13.81
C GLY A 95 7.43 1.63 -15.20
N HIS A 96 8.02 0.59 -15.78
CA HIS A 96 8.66 0.66 -17.09
C HIS A 96 7.76 0.13 -18.19
N LEU A 97 7.94 0.67 -19.40
CA LEU A 97 7.34 0.07 -20.59
C LEU A 97 7.93 -1.33 -20.78
N TYR A 98 7.05 -2.32 -20.95
CA TYR A 98 7.46 -3.69 -21.22
C TYR A 98 8.10 -3.76 -22.62
N ASP A 99 9.43 -3.78 -22.70
CA ASP A 99 10.19 -3.98 -23.93
C ASP A 99 11.07 -5.23 -23.82
N LYS A 100 10.86 -6.19 -24.73
CA LYS A 100 11.64 -7.44 -24.80
C LYS A 100 13.08 -7.22 -25.30
N ASN A 101 13.38 -6.05 -25.87
CA ASN A 101 14.66 -5.74 -26.53
C ASN A 101 15.57 -4.77 -25.76
N LYS A 102 15.40 -4.67 -24.43
CA LYS A 102 16.23 -3.93 -23.44
C LYS A 102 17.41 -3.11 -24.00
N GLU A 103 17.15 -1.84 -24.33
CA GLU A 103 17.96 -0.75 -23.78
C GLU A 103 17.21 -0.19 -22.57
N ALA A 104 17.94 0.25 -21.54
CA ALA A 104 17.33 0.77 -20.32
C ALA A 104 16.39 1.93 -20.69
N ASN A 105 15.08 1.71 -20.63
CA ASN A 105 14.11 2.75 -20.91
C ASN A 105 14.25 3.81 -19.82
N GLU A 106 14.90 4.94 -20.15
CA GLU A 106 14.97 6.19 -19.38
C GLU A 106 13.58 6.85 -19.21
N THR A 107 12.50 6.10 -19.44
CA THR A 107 11.13 6.57 -19.39
C THR A 107 10.32 5.69 -18.44
N ILE A 108 9.72 6.35 -17.46
CA ILE A 108 8.70 5.77 -16.58
C ILE A 108 7.34 6.02 -17.23
N ILE A 109 6.46 5.04 -17.16
CA ILE A 109 5.07 5.19 -17.56
C ILE A 109 4.17 5.11 -16.33
N GLY A 110 3.33 6.13 -16.15
CA GLY A 110 2.24 6.13 -15.18
C GLY A 110 0.91 5.95 -15.90
N CYS A 111 0.11 5.00 -15.42
CA CYS A 111 -1.17 4.63 -16.00
C CYS A 111 -2.24 4.65 -14.93
N VAL A 112 -3.39 5.28 -15.22
CA VAL A 112 -4.54 5.31 -14.32
C VAL A 112 -5.74 4.74 -15.07
N TYR A 113 -6.26 3.63 -14.58
CA TYR A 113 -7.54 3.06 -14.98
C TYR A 113 -8.66 3.78 -14.23
N ASP A 114 -9.76 4.05 -14.93
CA ASP A 114 -10.99 4.57 -14.36
C ASP A 114 -12.14 3.61 -14.64
N SER A 115 -12.80 3.14 -13.58
CA SER A 115 -13.88 2.15 -13.71
C SER A 115 -15.14 2.70 -14.36
N GLU A 116 -15.40 4.01 -14.31
CA GLU A 116 -16.59 4.61 -14.93
C GLU A 116 -16.43 4.70 -16.45
N SER A 117 -15.25 5.14 -16.91
CA SER A 117 -14.98 5.22 -18.34
C SER A 117 -14.47 3.92 -18.94
N ASN A 118 -14.08 2.94 -18.11
CA ASN A 118 -13.46 1.68 -18.52
C ASN A 118 -12.25 1.87 -19.44
N THR A 119 -11.38 2.84 -19.09
CA THR A 119 -10.21 3.19 -19.91
C THR A 119 -8.97 3.46 -19.08
N TRP A 120 -7.82 3.14 -19.65
CA TRP A 120 -6.52 3.59 -19.16
C TRP A 120 -6.15 4.97 -19.70
N ARG A 121 -5.77 5.89 -18.82
CA ARG A 121 -5.03 7.10 -19.17
C ARG A 121 -3.54 6.86 -18.92
N LYS A 122 -2.67 7.28 -19.84
CA LYS A 122 -1.22 7.04 -19.77
C LYS A 122 -0.46 8.36 -19.81
N HIS A 123 0.58 8.47 -18.99
CA HIS A 123 1.53 9.58 -18.98
C HIS A 123 2.95 9.03 -18.95
N MET A 124 3.82 9.65 -19.75
CA MET A 124 5.24 9.29 -19.82
C MET A 124 6.06 10.34 -19.08
N TYR A 125 7.05 9.87 -18.34
CA TYR A 125 7.96 10.70 -17.55
C TYR A 125 9.39 10.33 -17.89
N ARG A 126 10.28 11.31 -17.95
CA ARG A 126 11.71 11.04 -18.03
C ARG A 126 12.21 10.61 -16.66
N LEU A 127 13.02 9.57 -16.63
CA LEU A 127 13.63 9.06 -15.40
C LEU A 127 14.52 10.13 -14.75
N ASP A 128 15.21 10.96 -15.53
CA ASP A 128 16.02 12.07 -15.00
C ASP A 128 15.21 13.06 -14.16
N ASP A 129 13.94 13.30 -14.53
CA ASP A 129 13.04 14.18 -13.78
C ASP A 129 12.51 13.50 -12.50
N LEU A 130 12.50 12.17 -12.46
CA LEU A 130 11.92 11.32 -11.40
C LEU A 130 12.89 10.20 -10.95
N TYR A 131 14.18 10.50 -10.79
CA TYR A 131 15.18 9.48 -10.47
C TYR A 131 14.91 8.78 -9.13
N GLU A 132 14.19 9.45 -8.21
CA GLU A 132 13.78 8.88 -6.93
C GLU A 132 12.81 7.69 -7.09
N PHE A 133 12.18 7.54 -8.26
CA PHE A 133 11.36 6.37 -8.59
C PHE A 133 12.17 5.07 -8.52
N SER A 134 13.47 5.10 -8.86
CA SER A 134 14.35 3.93 -8.74
C SER A 134 14.60 3.48 -7.30
N TYR A 135 14.27 4.33 -6.33
CA TYR A 135 14.45 4.12 -4.89
C TYR A 135 13.12 4.02 -4.16
N ILE A 136 12.02 3.78 -4.87
CA ILE A 136 10.71 3.75 -4.26
C ILE A 136 10.51 2.48 -3.44
N ARG A 137 9.94 2.63 -2.25
CA ARG A 137 9.48 1.48 -1.48
C ARG A 137 8.31 0.82 -2.21
N LYS A 138 8.30 -0.51 -2.24
CA LYS A 138 7.23 -1.29 -2.87
C LYS A 138 6.00 -1.47 -1.98
N ASP A 139 5.94 -0.73 -0.88
CA ASP A 139 4.79 -0.69 0.01
C ASP A 139 3.55 -0.18 -0.73
N PRO A 140 2.34 -0.58 -0.33
CA PRO A 140 1.11 -0.03 -0.87
C PRO A 140 1.04 1.50 -0.69
N PRO A 141 0.54 2.26 -1.68
CA PRO A 141 0.39 3.70 -1.54
C PRO A 141 -0.65 4.08 -0.49
N VAL A 142 -0.48 5.28 0.06
CA VAL A 142 -1.54 5.96 0.81
C VAL A 142 -2.39 6.80 -0.16
N PHE A 143 -3.70 6.52 -0.19
CA PHE A 143 -4.66 7.28 -0.99
C PHE A 143 -5.33 8.38 -0.17
N ILE A 144 -5.02 9.64 -0.46
CA ILE A 144 -5.59 10.83 0.21
C ILE A 144 -5.79 11.92 -0.84
N ASN A 145 -6.84 12.74 -0.71
CA ASN A 145 -7.10 13.90 -1.58
C ASN A 145 -7.05 13.61 -3.09
N GLY A 146 -7.53 12.43 -3.51
CA GLY A 146 -7.57 12.07 -4.93
C GLY A 146 -6.20 11.71 -5.53
N ALA A 147 -5.18 11.49 -4.69
CA ALA A 147 -3.83 11.15 -5.12
C ALA A 147 -3.25 9.97 -4.32
N PHE A 148 -2.39 9.19 -4.97
CA PHE A 148 -1.57 8.18 -4.30
C PHE A 148 -0.23 8.76 -3.87
N HIS A 149 0.23 8.37 -2.68
CA HIS A 149 1.47 8.83 -2.07
C HIS A 149 2.34 7.62 -1.74
N TRP A 150 3.57 7.63 -2.24
CA TRP A 150 4.61 6.67 -1.89
C TRP A 150 5.82 7.39 -1.33
N ILE A 151 6.40 6.82 -0.28
CA ILE A 151 7.67 7.31 0.27
C ILE A 151 8.84 6.59 -0.40
N THR A 152 9.91 7.33 -0.67
CA THR A 152 11.16 6.76 -1.21
C THR A 152 12.05 6.27 -0.08
N GLU A 153 12.90 5.28 -0.37
CA GLU A 153 13.73 4.60 0.64
C GLU A 153 15.06 5.30 0.87
N TYR A 154 15.58 6.01 -0.13
CA TYR A 154 16.92 6.58 -0.10
C TYR A 154 16.94 8.09 -0.34
N SER A 155 18.03 8.72 0.10
CA SER A 155 18.21 10.17 0.05
C SER A 155 18.30 10.71 -1.39
N PRO A 156 17.58 11.81 -1.72
CA PRO A 156 16.66 12.53 -0.85
C PRO A 156 15.34 11.76 -0.67
N ILE A 157 14.92 11.63 0.58
CA ILE A 157 13.63 11.02 0.92
C ILE A 157 12.53 12.01 0.55
N VAL A 158 11.66 11.60 -0.36
CA VAL A 158 10.54 12.40 -0.87
C VAL A 158 9.27 11.57 -0.89
N LEU A 159 8.14 12.25 -0.96
CA LEU A 159 6.87 11.63 -1.30
C LEU A 159 6.64 11.78 -2.81
N LEU A 160 6.53 10.66 -3.52
CA LEU A 160 6.04 10.65 -4.89
C LEU A 160 4.52 10.62 -4.87
N VAL A 161 3.92 11.62 -5.53
CA VAL A 161 2.47 11.85 -5.51
C VAL A 161 1.92 11.71 -6.93
N LEU A 162 1.03 10.74 -7.14
CA LEU A 162 0.30 10.56 -8.38
C LEU A 162 -1.12 11.12 -8.25
N ASP A 163 -1.38 12.25 -8.89
CA ASP A 163 -2.72 12.83 -9.02
C ASP A 163 -3.55 11.98 -9.98
N LEU A 164 -4.67 11.40 -9.52
CA LEU A 164 -5.50 10.53 -10.36
C LEU A 164 -6.32 11.27 -11.40
N SER A 165 -6.70 12.52 -11.11
CA SER A 165 -7.49 13.34 -12.03
C SER A 165 -6.66 13.76 -13.25
N ARG A 166 -5.39 14.12 -13.00
CA ARG A 166 -4.45 14.56 -14.04
C ARG A 166 -3.58 13.44 -14.58
N GLY A 167 -3.45 12.35 -13.82
CA GLY A 167 -2.51 11.26 -14.09
C GLY A 167 -1.05 11.68 -14.00
N LEU A 168 -0.74 12.74 -13.24
CA LEU A 168 0.59 13.38 -13.16
C LEU A 168 1.31 13.01 -11.86
N LEU A 169 2.57 12.59 -11.98
CA LEU A 169 3.51 12.43 -10.87
C LEU A 169 4.16 13.76 -10.51
N ARG A 170 4.24 14.03 -9.21
CA ARG A 170 5.00 15.15 -8.63
C ARG A 170 5.71 14.71 -7.35
N LYS A 171 6.66 15.53 -6.92
CA LYS A 171 7.35 15.35 -5.63
C LYS A 171 6.69 16.23 -4.57
N MET A 172 6.54 15.71 -3.37
CA MET A 172 6.17 16.43 -2.16
C MET A 172 7.30 16.26 -1.14
N ARG A 173 7.66 17.36 -0.46
CA ARG A 173 8.75 17.35 0.52
C ARG A 173 8.25 16.88 1.87
N LEU A 174 9.09 16.13 2.57
CA LEU A 174 8.91 15.86 3.99
C LEU A 174 9.33 17.08 4.82
N PRO A 175 8.83 17.23 6.05
CA PRO A 175 9.29 18.27 6.97
C PRO A 175 10.81 18.26 7.15
N ASP A 176 11.42 19.44 7.22
CA ASP A 176 12.85 19.61 7.49
C ASP A 176 13.31 18.90 8.78
N LYS A 177 12.40 18.69 9.75
CA LYS A 177 12.70 17.96 10.99
C LYS A 177 12.95 16.47 10.74
N ILE A 178 12.22 15.86 9.80
CA ILE A 178 12.40 14.45 9.40
C ILE A 178 13.74 14.28 8.66
N LEU A 179 14.13 15.30 7.87
CA LEU A 179 15.34 15.22 7.04
C LEU A 179 16.66 15.48 7.79
N LYS A 180 16.62 15.84 9.08
CA LYS A 180 17.82 16.21 9.88
C LYS A 180 18.43 15.06 10.66
N GLU A 181 17.71 13.97 10.88
CA GLU A 181 18.17 12.78 11.61
C GLU A 181 18.48 11.67 10.59
N GLN A 182 19.59 11.80 9.88
CA GLN A 182 19.97 10.87 8.81
C GLN A 182 21.29 10.18 9.12
N GLU A 183 21.18 8.98 9.67
CA GLU A 183 21.94 7.79 9.27
C GLU A 183 21.09 6.57 9.71
N ASP A 184 20.74 5.69 8.77
CA ASP A 184 20.07 4.38 8.93
C ASP A 184 18.57 4.30 9.32
N ASN A 185 17.83 5.40 9.45
CA ASN A 185 16.38 5.35 9.72
C ASN A 185 15.56 4.81 8.52
N THR A 186 14.54 3.99 8.81
CA THR A 186 13.52 3.54 7.83
C THR A 186 12.30 4.44 7.88
N TYR A 187 11.69 4.70 6.72
CA TYR A 187 10.50 5.54 6.61
C TYR A 187 9.36 4.81 5.91
N CYS A 188 8.17 4.89 6.49
CA CYS A 188 6.95 4.30 5.94
C CYS A 188 5.83 5.34 5.89
N SER A 189 4.93 5.23 4.92
CA SER A 189 3.72 6.06 4.85
C SER A 189 2.49 5.24 5.19
N LEU A 190 1.59 5.78 6.01
CA LEU A 190 0.29 5.19 6.32
C LEU A 190 -0.83 6.23 6.25
N GLU A 191 -2.05 5.75 6.11
CA GLU A 191 -3.25 6.56 6.33
C GLU A 191 -3.51 6.67 7.85
N PHE A 192 -3.91 7.87 8.30
CA PHE A 192 -4.32 8.13 9.67
C PHE A 192 -5.51 9.11 9.68
N GLU A 193 -6.70 8.61 9.99
CA GLU A 193 -7.90 9.43 10.21
C GLU A 193 -8.26 10.36 9.03
N GLY A 194 -8.05 9.90 7.80
CA GLY A 194 -8.24 10.65 6.56
C GLY A 194 -7.06 11.55 6.19
N CYS A 195 -5.94 11.47 6.90
CA CYS A 195 -4.72 12.22 6.63
C CYS A 195 -3.56 11.30 6.21
N LEU A 196 -2.59 11.88 5.51
CA LEU A 196 -1.32 11.23 5.24
C LEU A 196 -0.44 11.26 6.50
N SER A 197 0.15 10.13 6.85
CA SER A 197 1.11 10.01 7.94
C SER A 197 2.40 9.40 7.44
N VAL A 198 3.52 9.86 8.00
CA VAL A 198 4.86 9.30 7.79
C VAL A 198 5.39 8.83 9.13
N ILE A 199 5.85 7.59 9.18
CA ILE A 199 6.45 6.97 10.35
C ILE A 199 7.94 6.83 10.08
N GLU A 200 8.72 7.47 10.94
CA GLU A 200 10.17 7.31 11.01
C GLU A 200 10.49 6.23 12.03
N ILE A 201 11.33 5.28 11.66
CA ILE A 201 11.73 4.13 12.47
C ILE A 201 13.25 4.12 12.56
N SER A 202 13.75 4.26 13.78
CA SER A 202 15.16 4.10 14.15
C SER A 202 15.33 2.84 15.00
N ASP A 203 16.54 2.50 15.40
CA ASP A 203 16.80 1.35 16.28
C ASP A 203 16.07 1.44 17.64
N SER A 204 15.79 2.65 18.13
CA SER A 204 15.28 2.86 19.48
C SER A 204 13.90 3.49 19.53
N TRP A 205 13.48 4.17 18.47
CA TRP A 205 12.27 4.96 18.47
C TRP A 205 11.53 4.85 17.15
N MET A 206 10.20 4.93 17.27
CA MET A 206 9.30 5.19 16.17
C MET A 206 8.64 6.56 16.38
N VAL A 207 8.66 7.43 15.38
CA VAL A 207 8.07 8.77 15.42
C VAL A 207 7.02 8.89 14.34
N THR A 208 5.78 9.20 14.73
CA THR A 208 4.68 9.38 13.80
C THR A 208 4.47 10.86 13.50
N TRP A 209 4.54 11.23 12.23
CA TRP A 209 4.18 12.54 11.72
C TRP A 209 2.87 12.46 10.94
N VAL A 210 2.02 13.49 11.06
CA VAL A 210 0.75 13.57 10.33
C VAL A 210 0.68 14.91 9.60
N LEU A 211 0.27 14.86 8.33
CA LEU A 211 0.03 16.02 7.48
C LEU A 211 -1.30 16.67 7.88
N GLN A 212 -1.22 17.80 8.57
CA GLN A 212 -2.38 18.57 9.05
C GLN A 212 -2.95 19.47 7.96
N ASP A 213 -2.08 20.14 7.22
CA ASP A 213 -2.47 20.99 6.09
C ASP A 213 -1.79 20.47 4.83
N TYR A 214 -2.60 19.82 3.99
CA TYR A 214 -2.13 19.17 2.77
C TYR A 214 -1.64 20.17 1.72
N ASP A 215 -2.25 21.36 1.66
CA ASP A 215 -1.95 22.35 0.62
C ASP A 215 -0.70 23.18 0.97
N ASN A 216 -0.45 23.36 2.27
CA ASN A 216 0.68 24.13 2.79
C ASN A 216 1.82 23.27 3.35
N ASP A 217 1.78 21.95 3.14
CA ASP A 217 2.77 20.98 3.66
C ASP A 217 3.02 21.14 5.17
N VAL A 218 1.98 21.36 5.98
CA VAL A 218 2.11 21.54 7.45
C VAL A 218 1.94 20.21 8.16
N TRP A 219 2.99 19.79 8.86
CA TRP A 219 3.01 18.54 9.61
C TRP A 219 3.13 18.77 11.12
N TYR A 220 2.53 17.88 11.90
CA TYR A 220 2.75 17.80 13.34
C TYR A 220 3.21 16.39 13.74
N MET A 221 4.01 16.32 14.80
CA MET A 221 4.38 15.05 15.42
C MET A 221 3.20 14.59 16.29
N LEU A 222 2.66 13.43 15.96
CA LEU A 222 1.55 12.82 16.69
C LEU A 222 2.05 12.15 17.96
N ASP A 223 3.08 11.31 17.85
CA ASP A 223 3.73 10.67 18.99
C ASP A 223 5.15 10.18 18.68
N ARG A 224 5.82 9.79 19.77
CA ARG A 224 7.13 9.13 19.76
C ARG A 224 7.10 7.93 20.70
N VAL A 225 7.33 6.74 20.15
CA VAL A 225 7.21 5.46 20.82
C VAL A 225 8.59 4.82 20.98
N SER A 226 8.93 4.34 22.19
CA SER A 226 10.16 3.58 22.42
C SER A 226 10.01 2.15 21.90
N LEU A 227 10.97 1.71 21.09
CA LEU A 227 11.11 0.31 20.67
C LEU A 227 11.87 -0.52 21.70
N ASN A 228 12.67 0.14 22.55
CA ASN A 228 13.32 -0.46 23.71
C ASN A 228 12.30 -0.52 24.86
N SER A 229 11.46 -1.54 24.85
CA SER A 229 10.54 -1.83 25.96
C SER A 229 11.15 -2.92 26.85
N ASN A 230 11.02 -2.77 28.18
CA ASN A 230 11.51 -3.76 29.17
C ASN A 230 10.97 -5.20 28.97
N ARG A 231 10.04 -5.42 28.03
CA ARG A 231 9.44 -6.72 27.72
C ARG A 231 9.87 -7.32 26.39
N LEU A 232 10.34 -6.52 25.43
CA LEU A 232 10.71 -6.92 24.07
C LEU A 232 11.77 -5.95 23.53
N ASP A 233 12.98 -6.44 23.26
CA ASP A 233 13.99 -5.72 22.49
C ASP A 233 13.69 -5.94 21.00
N LEU A 234 13.22 -4.88 20.33
CA LEU A 234 12.78 -4.90 18.93
C LEU A 234 13.79 -4.22 18.00
N SER A 235 14.91 -3.71 18.55
CA SER A 235 15.88 -2.86 17.85
C SER A 235 16.61 -3.53 16.68
N MET A 236 16.58 -4.86 16.61
CA MET A 236 17.31 -5.67 15.61
C MET A 236 16.40 -6.35 14.58
N LEU A 237 15.08 -6.11 14.63
CA LEU A 237 14.10 -6.75 13.74
C LEU A 237 13.53 -5.74 12.75
N GLU A 238 13.27 -6.19 11.53
CA GLU A 238 12.55 -5.40 10.54
C GLU A 238 11.13 -5.10 11.06
N ILE A 239 10.81 -3.81 11.19
CA ILE A 239 9.51 -3.31 11.66
C ILE A 239 8.73 -2.79 10.47
N VAL A 240 7.49 -3.29 10.34
CA VAL A 240 6.60 -3.05 9.22
C VAL A 240 5.28 -2.47 9.71
N PRO A 241 5.08 -1.14 9.70
CA PRO A 241 3.77 -0.55 9.95
C PRO A 241 2.78 -0.95 8.85
N ILE A 242 1.57 -1.41 9.24
CA ILE A 242 0.57 -1.92 8.29
C ILE A 242 -0.67 -1.04 8.25
N CYS A 243 -1.20 -0.68 9.43
CA CYS A 243 -2.30 0.27 9.54
C CYS A 243 -2.33 0.90 10.93
N GLN A 244 -3.02 2.03 11.06
CA GLN A 244 -3.13 2.75 12.32
C GLN A 244 -4.48 3.46 12.47
N THR A 245 -4.83 3.74 13.72
CA THR A 245 -5.96 4.57 14.15
C THR A 245 -5.49 5.49 15.28
N ARG A 246 -6.39 6.35 15.80
CA ARG A 246 -6.13 7.12 17.03
C ARG A 246 -5.75 6.27 18.24
N GLU A 247 -6.23 5.03 18.30
CA GLU A 247 -6.10 4.19 19.49
C GLU A 247 -5.00 3.15 19.34
N ASP A 248 -4.87 2.56 18.15
CA ASP A 248 -4.04 1.39 17.91
C ASP A 248 -3.16 1.54 16.66
N MET A 249 -2.00 0.89 16.66
CA MET A 249 -1.16 0.68 15.47
C MET A 249 -0.86 -0.81 15.30
N VAL A 250 -1.05 -1.33 14.09
CA VAL A 250 -0.75 -2.71 13.73
C VAL A 250 0.59 -2.76 13.00
N LEU A 251 1.50 -3.56 13.54
CA LEU A 251 2.89 -3.67 13.06
C LEU A 251 3.27 -5.14 12.88
N GLY A 252 3.96 -5.43 11.79
CA GLY A 252 4.72 -6.65 11.61
C GLY A 252 6.12 -6.47 12.18
N ILE A 253 6.61 -7.43 12.96
CA ILE A 253 7.99 -7.47 13.46
C ILE A 253 8.51 -8.90 13.35
N GLY A 254 9.45 -9.12 12.43
CA GLY A 254 9.94 -10.47 12.11
C GLY A 254 8.81 -11.40 11.60
N GLN A 255 8.37 -12.34 12.42
CA GLN A 255 7.25 -13.26 12.10
C GLN A 255 5.98 -12.98 12.92
N TRP A 256 5.97 -11.88 13.67
CA TRP A 256 4.91 -11.57 14.61
C TRP A 256 4.16 -10.32 14.21
N MET A 257 2.86 -10.34 14.44
CA MET A 257 1.99 -9.20 14.35
C MET A 257 1.73 -8.67 15.75
N PHE A 258 2.00 -7.38 15.93
CA PHE A 258 1.77 -6.65 17.16
C PHE A 258 0.68 -5.61 16.97
N VAL A 259 -0.08 -5.39 18.04
CA VAL A 259 -0.93 -4.22 18.21
C VAL A 259 -0.33 -3.37 19.32
N TYR A 260 0.07 -2.15 18.96
CA TYR A 260 0.47 -1.12 19.92
C TYR A 260 -0.73 -0.27 20.28
N GLN A 261 -1.05 -0.18 21.57
CA GLN A 261 -2.14 0.64 22.06
C GLN A 261 -1.59 1.99 22.54
N ARG A 262 -1.91 3.08 21.82
CA ARG A 262 -1.36 4.42 22.08
C ARG A 262 -1.72 4.94 23.48
N ASN A 263 -2.94 4.67 23.94
CA ASN A 263 -3.42 5.16 25.24
C ASN A 263 -2.70 4.54 26.44
N SER A 264 -2.34 3.26 26.36
CA SER A 264 -1.66 2.54 27.46
C SER A 264 -0.15 2.40 27.25
N GLY A 265 0.35 2.63 26.04
CA GLY A 265 1.73 2.38 25.66
C GLY A 265 2.08 0.88 25.63
N GLU A 266 1.09 -0.01 25.57
CA GLU A 266 1.29 -1.45 25.62
C GLU A 266 1.46 -2.07 24.22
N TRP A 267 2.42 -2.99 24.13
CA TRP A 267 2.62 -3.86 22.98
C TRP A 267 1.96 -5.23 23.22
N LYS A 268 1.03 -5.63 22.36
CA LYS A 268 0.34 -6.92 22.45
C LYS A 268 0.64 -7.78 21.22
N PRO A 269 1.39 -8.89 21.35
CA PRO A 269 1.51 -9.85 20.24
C PRO A 269 0.13 -10.47 19.99
N ARG A 270 -0.32 -10.46 18.73
CA ARG A 270 -1.64 -10.97 18.36
C ARG A 270 -1.60 -12.21 17.49
N TYR A 271 -0.65 -12.27 16.55
CA TYR A 271 -0.61 -13.35 15.59
C TYR A 271 0.83 -13.68 15.19
N LYS A 272 1.14 -14.97 15.06
CA LYS A 272 2.40 -15.44 14.50
C LYS A 272 2.16 -15.95 13.09
N ILE A 273 2.89 -15.40 12.13
CA ILE A 273 2.86 -15.83 10.75
C ILE A 273 3.62 -17.16 10.66
N MET A 274 2.93 -18.20 10.20
CA MET A 274 3.43 -19.58 10.27
C MET A 274 4.24 -20.02 9.04
N LYS A 275 4.39 -19.16 8.03
CA LYS A 275 5.04 -19.56 6.78
C LYS A 275 6.57 -19.51 6.87
N TYR A 276 7.18 -20.62 6.46
CA TYR A 276 8.62 -20.82 6.23
C TYR A 276 8.83 -21.18 4.76
N GLY A 277 9.71 -20.43 4.07
CA GLY A 277 10.17 -20.73 2.71
C GLY A 277 10.35 -19.46 1.87
N HIS A 278 11.56 -18.89 1.93
CA HIS A 278 12.01 -17.62 1.34
C HIS A 278 11.49 -16.33 1.99
N ILE A 279 12.44 -15.41 2.11
CA ILE A 279 12.48 -14.20 2.93
C ILE A 279 11.93 -13.06 2.07
N ASP A 280 10.62 -13.00 1.90
CA ASP A 280 10.00 -11.78 1.41
C ASP A 280 9.58 -10.96 2.63
N PRO A 281 10.00 -9.68 2.74
CA PRO A 281 9.61 -8.79 3.83
C PRO A 281 8.09 -8.78 4.04
N LEU A 282 7.64 -8.63 5.29
CA LEU A 282 6.20 -8.58 5.63
C LEU A 282 5.42 -7.50 4.85
N PHE A 283 6.12 -6.47 4.37
CA PHE A 283 5.60 -5.42 3.49
C PHE A 283 4.98 -5.94 2.19
N TYR A 284 5.39 -7.11 1.70
CA TYR A 284 4.82 -7.71 0.48
C TYR A 284 3.52 -8.47 0.70
N SER A 285 3.11 -8.69 1.95
CA SER A 285 2.02 -9.61 2.27
C SER A 285 0.99 -9.03 3.24
N ALA A 286 1.16 -7.81 3.74
CA ALA A 286 0.24 -7.22 4.69
C ALA A 286 -0.38 -5.91 4.17
N PHE A 287 -1.71 -5.81 4.24
CA PHE A 287 -2.45 -4.69 3.67
C PHE A 287 -3.47 -4.13 4.67
N PRO A 288 -3.67 -2.80 4.74
CA PRO A 288 -4.80 -2.22 5.46
C PRO A 288 -6.11 -2.72 4.83
N PHE A 289 -6.99 -3.31 5.63
CA PHE A 289 -8.26 -3.82 5.12
C PHE A 289 -9.43 -3.45 6.02
N ARG A 290 -10.55 -3.14 5.37
CA ARG A 290 -11.84 -2.91 6.00
C ARG A 290 -12.88 -3.65 5.19
N ALA A 291 -13.48 -4.69 5.76
CA ALA A 291 -14.49 -5.49 5.09
C ALA A 291 -15.67 -4.60 4.65
N THR A 292 -16.18 -4.86 3.44
CA THR A 292 -17.33 -4.15 2.88
C THR A 292 -18.23 -5.11 2.11
N MET A 293 -19.53 -4.88 2.18
CA MET A 293 -20.53 -5.61 1.38
C MET A 293 -20.81 -4.94 0.03
N LEU A 294 -20.07 -3.87 -0.31
CA LEU A 294 -20.26 -3.11 -1.54
C LEU A 294 -19.81 -3.93 -2.76
N PRO A 295 -20.55 -3.91 -3.88
CA PRO A 295 -20.16 -4.63 -5.08
C PRO A 295 -18.89 -4.03 -5.71
N CYS A 296 -18.12 -4.84 -6.44
CA CYS A 296 -16.93 -4.37 -7.19
C CYS A 296 -17.21 -4.12 -8.68
N CYS A 297 -18.49 -4.06 -9.07
CA CYS A 297 -18.94 -3.82 -10.43
C CYS A 297 -20.24 -3.00 -10.45
N GLN A 298 -20.39 -2.17 -11.49
CA GLN A 298 -21.69 -1.70 -11.93
C GLN A 298 -22.12 -2.57 -13.10
N PHE A 299 -23.17 -3.36 -12.89
CA PHE A 299 -24.13 -3.64 -13.94
C PHE A 299 -25.48 -3.29 -13.33
N ASP A 300 -25.97 -2.11 -13.66
CA ASP A 300 -27.42 -1.93 -13.64
C ASP A 300 -27.98 -2.95 -14.63
N ASP A 301 -28.87 -3.79 -14.13
CA ASP A 301 -29.86 -4.48 -14.93
C ASP A 301 -30.64 -3.43 -15.75
N GLN A 302 -30.13 -3.05 -16.92
CA GLN A 302 -31.00 -2.62 -18.01
C GLN A 302 -31.56 -3.86 -18.69
N LEU A 303 -32.40 -4.56 -17.95
CA LEU A 303 -33.56 -5.21 -18.51
C LEU A 303 -34.52 -4.10 -18.95
N HIS A 304 -34.47 -3.74 -20.24
CA HIS A 304 -35.61 -3.65 -21.16
C HIS A 304 -35.20 -3.12 -22.53
#